data_AF-A0A833UHD7-F1
#
_entry.id   AF-A0A833UHD7-F1
#
_cell.length_a   1.000
_cell.length_b   1.000
_cell.length_c   1.000
_cell.angle_alpha   90.00
_cell.angle_beta   90.00
_cell.angle_gamma   90.00
#
_symmetry.space_group_name_H-M   'P 1'
#
loop_
_entity.id
_entity.type
_entity.pdbx_description
1 polymer ?
#
loop_
_entity_poly.entity_id
_entity_poly.type
_entity_poly.pdbx_seq_one_letter_code
_entity_poly.pdbx_strand_id
1 'polypeptide(L)'
;MSKSAPSDQSRINLLDSKDEIANKIKRCKTDAFTGLEFDNPERPECNNLLSIYQLMSGKTKEEVAQECQNMNWGTFKVLLTDSLIDHLHPIQVRYKEITSESAYLDRVLAEGATKAADIADATLNNVYQAMGFSRR
;
A
#
# COMPACT_ATOMS: atom_id res chain seq x y z
N MET A 1 -9.22 2.15 2.58
CA MET A 1 -8.20 2.81 3.44
C MET A 1 -7.91 4.21 2.89
N SER A 2 -7.67 5.21 3.74
CA SER A 2 -7.28 6.58 3.32
C SER A 2 -6.06 7.07 4.07
N LYS A 3 -5.07 7.61 3.34
CA LYS A 3 -3.84 8.21 3.92
C LYS A 3 -4.16 9.45 4.77
N SER A 4 -5.27 10.14 4.53
CA SER A 4 -5.63 11.36 5.27
C SER A 4 -6.64 11.11 6.40
N ALA A 5 -7.05 9.86 6.63
CA ALA A 5 -7.96 9.56 7.72
C ALA A 5 -7.38 10.01 9.08
N PRO A 6 -8.19 10.61 9.98
CA PRO A 6 -7.71 11.10 11.27
C PRO A 6 -7.13 10.01 12.16
N SER A 7 -7.71 8.80 12.10
CA SER A 7 -7.23 7.65 12.87
C SER A 7 -6.13 6.92 12.10
N ASP A 8 -4.92 6.87 12.66
CA ASP A 8 -3.82 6.13 12.09
C ASP A 8 -4.05 4.60 12.11
N GLN A 9 -4.92 4.11 13.00
CA GLN A 9 -5.31 2.70 13.07
C GLN A 9 -6.16 2.24 11.86
N SER A 10 -6.61 3.18 11.02
CA SER A 10 -7.41 2.88 9.83
C SER A 10 -6.58 2.52 8.59
N ARG A 11 -5.24 2.54 8.70
CA ARG A 11 -4.32 2.29 7.59
C ARG A 11 -3.03 1.63 8.04
N ILE A 12 -2.42 0.88 7.13
CA ILE A 12 -1.02 0.48 7.21
C ILE A 12 -0.23 1.33 6.21
N ASN A 13 0.82 2.02 6.66
CA ASN A 13 1.72 2.73 5.75
C ASN A 13 2.84 1.78 5.29
N LEU A 14 3.36 2.00 4.09
CA LEU A 14 4.46 1.18 3.54
C LEU A 14 5.73 1.19 4.39
N LEU A 15 5.93 2.25 5.17
CA LEU A 15 7.10 2.46 6.02
C LEU A 15 6.80 2.22 7.51
N ASP A 16 5.61 1.71 7.86
CA ASP A 16 5.33 1.32 9.23
C ASP A 16 6.32 0.23 9.67
N SER A 17 6.80 0.34 10.90
CA SER A 17 7.65 -0.67 11.52
C SER A 17 6.87 -1.97 11.76
N LYS A 18 7.63 -3.06 11.99
CA LYS A 18 7.05 -4.38 12.32
C LYS A 18 6.09 -4.30 13.50
N ASP A 19 6.45 -3.55 14.54
CA ASP A 19 5.65 -3.39 15.75
C ASP A 19 4.38 -2.56 15.50
N GLU A 20 4.46 -1.51 14.66
CA GLU A 20 3.28 -0.73 14.27
C GLU A 20 2.30 -1.56 13.46
N ILE A 21 2.79 -2.33 12.49
CA ILE A 21 1.97 -3.26 11.69
C ILE A 21 1.29 -4.26 12.61
N ALA A 22 2.06 -4.95 13.46
CA ALA A 22 1.53 -5.95 14.38
C ALA A 22 0.46 -5.38 15.31
N ASN A 23 0.70 -4.19 15.86
CA ASN A 23 -0.27 -3.52 16.73
C ASN A 23 -1.56 -3.13 16.01
N LYS A 24 -1.47 -2.62 14.78
CA LYS A 24 -2.63 -2.23 13.96
C LYS A 24 -3.45 -3.44 13.54
N ILE A 25 -2.82 -4.53 13.08
CA ILE A 25 -3.51 -5.78 12.72
C ILE A 25 -4.14 -6.44 13.95
N LYS A 26 -3.44 -6.45 15.10
CA LYS A 26 -3.99 -6.96 16.36
C LYS A 26 -5.31 -6.26 16.72
N ARG A 27 -5.37 -4.94 16.59
CA ARG A 27 -6.52 -4.09 16.95
C ARG A 27 -7.58 -3.96 15.84
N CYS A 28 -7.33 -4.48 14.64
CA CYS A 28 -8.27 -4.30 13.54
C CYS A 28 -9.62 -4.95 13.87
N LYS A 29 -10.69 -4.32 13.38
CA LYS A 29 -12.07 -4.79 13.59
C LYS A 29 -12.26 -6.15 12.92
N THR A 30 -12.90 -7.06 13.63
CA THR A 30 -13.29 -8.39 13.13
C THR A 30 -14.72 -8.71 13.54
N ASP A 31 -15.31 -9.73 12.92
CA ASP A 31 -16.59 -10.28 13.32
C ASP A 31 -16.45 -11.33 14.45
N ALA A 32 -17.58 -11.81 14.96
CA ALA A 32 -17.65 -12.83 16.01
C ALA A 32 -18.00 -14.24 15.48
N PHE A 33 -18.03 -14.42 14.15
CA PHE A 33 -18.38 -15.70 13.54
C PHE A 33 -17.19 -16.67 13.60
N THR A 34 -17.52 -17.97 13.59
CA THR A 34 -16.49 -19.02 13.55
C THR A 34 -16.09 -19.32 12.12
N GLY A 35 -14.80 -19.53 11.89
CA GLY A 35 -14.23 -19.78 10.58
C GLY A 35 -14.14 -18.54 9.71
N LEU A 36 -13.30 -18.62 8.68
CA LEU A 36 -13.03 -17.50 7.77
C LEU A 36 -13.49 -17.88 6.36
N GLU A 37 -14.25 -16.98 5.73
CA GLU A 37 -14.82 -17.21 4.41
C GLU A 37 -14.75 -15.96 3.54
N PHE A 38 -14.67 -16.17 2.24
CA PHE A 38 -14.81 -15.12 1.24
C PHE A 38 -16.26 -14.91 0.81
N ASP A 39 -16.52 -13.78 0.17
CA ASP A 39 -17.73 -13.38 -0.53
C ASP A 39 -19.01 -13.33 0.31
N ASN A 40 -18.93 -13.45 1.64
CA ASN A 40 -20.07 -13.21 2.50
C ASN A 40 -20.27 -11.69 2.71
N PRO A 41 -21.35 -11.08 2.15
CA PRO A 41 -21.58 -9.64 2.25
C PRO A 41 -21.86 -9.19 3.69
N GLU A 42 -22.32 -10.10 4.56
CA GLU A 42 -22.55 -9.83 5.98
C GLU A 42 -21.24 -9.83 6.80
N ARG A 43 -20.12 -10.21 6.19
CA ARG A 43 -18.79 -10.29 6.83
C ARG A 43 -17.73 -9.49 6.06
N PRO A 44 -17.91 -8.16 5.92
CA PRO A 44 -17.00 -7.33 5.15
C PRO A 44 -15.58 -7.29 5.75
N GLU A 45 -15.42 -7.43 7.07
CA GLU A 45 -14.11 -7.50 7.73
C GLU A 45 -13.35 -8.78 7.35
N CYS A 46 -14.06 -9.91 7.25
CA CYS A 46 -13.49 -11.19 6.81
C CYS A 46 -12.99 -11.10 5.38
N ASN A 47 -13.83 -10.60 4.48
CA ASN A 47 -13.44 -10.35 3.10
C ASN A 47 -12.23 -9.44 2.97
N ASN A 48 -12.24 -8.30 3.66
CA ASN A 48 -11.13 -7.35 3.59
C ASN A 48 -9.80 -7.97 4.04
N LEU A 49 -9.78 -8.67 5.19
CA LEU A 49 -8.53 -9.21 5.73
C LEU A 49 -8.02 -10.42 4.95
N LEU A 50 -8.91 -11.31 4.49
CA LEU A 50 -8.53 -12.42 3.63
C LEU A 50 -8.02 -11.95 2.27
N SER A 51 -8.63 -10.93 1.67
CA SER A 51 -8.14 -10.34 0.42
C SER A 51 -6.75 -9.71 0.59
N ILE A 52 -6.47 -9.05 1.71
CA ILE A 52 -5.12 -8.53 1.98
C ILE A 52 -4.12 -9.70 2.09
N TYR A 53 -4.45 -10.74 2.87
CA TYR A 53 -3.57 -11.91 2.99
C TYR A 53 -3.31 -12.59 1.64
N GLN A 54 -4.34 -12.74 0.80
CA GLN A 54 -4.22 -13.26 -0.56
C GLN A 54 -3.18 -12.47 -1.38
N LEU A 55 -3.30 -11.14 -1.38
CA LEU A 55 -2.39 -10.26 -2.13
C LEU A 55 -0.95 -10.31 -1.61
N MET A 56 -0.76 -10.40 -0.28
CA MET A 56 0.57 -10.43 0.33
C MET A 56 1.26 -11.79 0.16
N SER A 57 0.50 -12.89 0.23
CA SER A 57 1.01 -14.25 0.08
C SER A 57 1.18 -14.69 -1.38
N GLY A 58 0.51 -14.03 -2.33
CA GLY A 58 0.53 -14.40 -3.75
C GLY A 58 -0.26 -15.68 -4.07
N LYS A 59 -1.01 -16.22 -3.11
CA LYS A 59 -1.83 -17.43 -3.25
C LYS A 59 -3.12 -17.14 -3.99
N THR A 60 -3.74 -18.18 -4.56
CA THR A 60 -5.07 -18.06 -5.13
C THR A 60 -6.13 -17.91 -4.04
N LYS A 61 -7.33 -17.47 -4.42
CA LYS A 61 -8.44 -17.31 -3.50
C LYS A 61 -8.81 -18.65 -2.84
N GLU A 62 -8.80 -19.72 -3.63
CA GLU A 62 -9.15 -21.07 -3.21
C GLU A 62 -8.14 -21.62 -2.20
N GLU A 63 -6.85 -21.39 -2.45
CA GLU A 63 -5.77 -21.77 -1.54
C GLU A 63 -5.91 -21.06 -0.19
N VAL A 64 -6.16 -19.76 -0.20
CA VAL A 64 -6.37 -18.97 1.03
C VAL A 64 -7.63 -19.41 1.76
N ALA A 65 -8.73 -19.64 1.03
CA ALA A 65 -9.98 -20.10 1.62
C ALA A 65 -9.79 -21.43 2.34
N GLN A 66 -9.12 -22.40 1.70
CA GLN A 66 -8.86 -23.70 2.27
C GLN A 66 -7.90 -23.65 3.46
N GLU A 67 -6.82 -22.86 3.37
CA GLU A 67 -5.85 -22.68 4.45
C GLU A 67 -6.50 -22.04 5.68
N CYS A 68 -7.30 -21.00 5.48
CA CYS A 68 -7.81 -20.16 6.56
C CYS A 68 -9.18 -20.60 7.10
N GLN A 69 -9.89 -21.52 6.43
CA GLN A 69 -11.29 -21.88 6.71
C GLN A 69 -11.57 -22.14 8.20
N ASN A 70 -10.69 -22.91 8.84
CA ASN A 70 -10.86 -23.37 10.22
C ASN A 70 -10.06 -22.54 11.23
N MET A 71 -9.42 -21.45 10.80
CA MET A 71 -8.66 -20.58 11.70
C MET A 71 -9.58 -19.69 12.52
N ASN A 72 -9.14 -19.37 13.74
CA ASN A 72 -9.71 -18.28 14.50
C ASN A 72 -8.97 -16.96 14.20
N TRP A 73 -9.59 -15.84 14.58
CA TRP A 73 -9.02 -14.51 14.35
C TRP A 73 -7.65 -14.27 14.99
N GLY A 74 -7.35 -14.90 16.12
CA GLY A 74 -6.06 -14.77 16.79
C GLY A 74 -4.93 -15.36 15.93
N THR A 75 -5.10 -16.61 15.50
CA THR A 75 -4.14 -17.30 14.63
C THR A 75 -4.02 -16.61 13.28
N PHE A 76 -5.14 -16.24 12.66
CA PHE A 76 -5.13 -15.60 11.35
C PHE A 76 -4.48 -14.21 11.37
N LYS A 77 -4.71 -13.40 12.42
CA LYS A 77 -4.07 -12.08 12.54
C LYS A 77 -2.56 -12.17 12.67
N VAL A 78 -2.04 -13.21 13.34
CA VAL A 78 -0.59 -13.47 13.39
C VAL A 78 -0.06 -13.80 11.99
N LEU A 79 -0.70 -14.75 11.30
CA LEU A 79 -0.34 -15.14 9.94
C LEU A 79 -0.34 -13.95 8.96
N LEU A 80 -1.39 -13.13 9.00
CA LEU A 80 -1.50 -11.92 8.19
C LEU A 80 -0.41 -10.90 8.51
N THR A 81 -0.08 -10.73 9.79
CA THR A 81 0.97 -9.81 10.24
C THR A 81 2.33 -10.22 9.66
N ASP A 82 2.68 -11.50 9.78
CA ASP A 82 3.96 -12.02 9.28
C ASP A 82 4.05 -11.87 7.76
N SER A 83 3.01 -12.29 7.03
CA SER A 83 2.95 -12.16 5.57
C SER A 83 3.08 -10.71 5.11
N LEU A 84 2.47 -9.76 5.83
CA LEU A 84 2.54 -8.34 5.48
C LEU A 84 3.91 -7.73 5.78
N ILE A 85 4.54 -8.12 6.90
CA ILE A 85 5.91 -7.71 7.23
C ILE A 85 6.89 -8.22 6.17
N ASP A 86 6.81 -9.49 5.81
CA ASP A 86 7.70 -10.11 4.84
C ASP A 86 7.55 -9.48 3.46
N HIS A 87 6.31 -9.18 3.06
CA HIS A 87 6.04 -8.50 1.79
C HIS A 87 6.57 -7.07 1.76
N LEU A 88 6.41 -6.29 2.84
CA LEU A 88 6.87 -4.90 2.90
C LEU A 88 8.38 -4.76 3.11
N HIS A 89 9.03 -5.74 3.74
CA HIS A 89 10.44 -5.67 4.07
C HIS A 89 11.37 -5.31 2.89
N PRO A 90 11.32 -5.97 1.72
CA PRO A 90 12.18 -5.61 0.59
C PRO A 90 11.94 -4.18 0.09
N ILE A 91 10.69 -3.68 0.14
CA ILE A 91 10.35 -2.31 -0.23
C ILE A 91 11.00 -1.32 0.74
N GLN A 92 10.92 -1.60 2.04
CA GLN A 92 11.50 -0.76 3.08
C GLN A 92 13.03 -0.73 3.03
N VAL A 93 13.67 -1.86 2.72
CA VAL A 93 15.12 -1.93 2.49
C VAL A 93 15.51 -1.04 1.31
N ARG A 94 14.84 -1.21 0.16
CA ARG A 94 15.14 -0.43 -1.05
C ARG A 94 14.87 1.06 -0.85
N TYR A 95 13.81 1.40 -0.13
CA TYR A 95 13.52 2.79 0.26
C TYR A 95 14.67 3.40 1.07
N LYS A 96 15.18 2.67 2.08
CA LYS A 96 16.29 3.14 2.91
C LYS A 96 17.58 3.33 2.11
N GLU A 97 17.89 2.39 1.21
CA GLU A 97 19.04 2.52 0.31
C GLU A 97 18.96 3.82 -0.51
N ILE A 98 17.85 4.03 -1.22
CA ILE A 98 17.66 5.21 -2.09
C ILE A 98 17.67 6.51 -1.29
N THR A 99 17.01 6.54 -0.13
CA THR A 99 16.92 7.76 0.69
C THR A 99 18.21 8.09 1.43
N SER A 100 19.07 7.10 1.68
CA SER A 100 20.41 7.33 2.24
C SER A 100 21.39 7.94 1.23
N GLU A 101 21.12 7.80 -0.08
CA GLU A 101 21.92 8.35 -1.16
C GLU A 101 21.24 9.59 -1.76
N SER A 102 21.29 10.72 -1.05
CA SER A 102 20.60 11.97 -1.46
C SER A 102 20.98 12.43 -2.86
N ALA A 103 22.26 12.32 -3.23
CA ALA A 103 22.76 12.73 -4.55
C ALA A 103 22.14 11.90 -5.70
N TYR A 104 21.89 10.61 -5.48
CA TYR A 104 21.21 9.77 -6.45
C TYR A 104 19.76 10.21 -6.62
N LEU A 105 19.05 10.44 -5.50
CA LEU A 105 17.66 10.88 -5.52
C LEU A 105 17.51 12.23 -6.24
N ASP A 106 18.34 13.22 -5.89
CA ASP A 106 18.32 14.55 -6.52
C ASP A 106 18.59 14.48 -8.02
N ARG A 107 19.53 13.62 -8.44
CA ARG A 107 19.81 13.40 -9.85
C ARG A 107 18.61 12.82 -10.60
N VAL A 108 17.97 11.78 -10.06
CA VAL A 108 16.78 11.19 -10.68
C VAL A 108 15.64 12.21 -10.78
N LEU A 109 15.42 13.00 -9.73
CA LEU A 109 14.41 14.04 -9.71
C LEU A 109 14.71 15.16 -10.72
N ALA A 110 15.96 15.60 -10.83
CA ALA A 110 16.38 16.61 -11.81
C ALA A 110 16.20 16.10 -13.25
N GLU A 111 16.64 14.88 -13.54
CA GLU A 111 16.45 14.26 -14.86
C GLU A 111 14.96 14.15 -15.23
N GLY A 112 14.11 13.76 -14.27
CA GLY A 112 12.66 13.70 -14.45
C GLY A 112 12.04 15.07 -14.69
N ALA A 113 12.48 16.09 -13.94
CA ALA A 113 12.01 17.47 -14.08
C ALA A 113 12.34 18.06 -15.46
N THR A 114 13.56 17.84 -15.97
CA THR A 114 13.95 18.29 -17.31
C THR A 114 13.05 17.67 -18.39
N LYS A 115 12.85 16.33 -18.35
CA LYS A 115 11.99 15.64 -19.33
C LYS A 115 10.54 16.12 -19.27
N ALA A 116 10.03 16.36 -18.06
CA ALA A 116 8.69 16.89 -17.87
C ALA A 116 8.55 18.33 -18.40
N ALA A 117 9.56 19.17 -18.15
CA ALA A 117 9.61 20.55 -18.64
C ALA A 117 9.60 20.61 -20.17
N ASP A 118 10.41 19.79 -20.86
CA ASP A 118 10.45 19.76 -22.32
C ASP A 118 9.06 19.53 -22.96
N ILE A 119 8.26 18.65 -22.36
CA ILE A 119 6.89 18.35 -22.82
C ILE A 119 5.91 19.46 -22.40
N ALA A 120 6.01 19.93 -21.16
CA ALA A 120 5.10 20.94 -20.62
C ALA A 120 5.29 22.30 -21.31
N ASP A 121 6.54 22.69 -21.57
CA ASP A 121 6.88 23.97 -22.20
C ASP A 121 6.43 24.03 -23.65
N ALA A 122 6.47 22.92 -24.40
CA ALA A 122 5.88 22.85 -25.73
C ALA A 122 4.37 23.17 -25.68
N THR A 123 3.65 22.57 -24.73
CA THR A 123 2.22 22.82 -24.53
C THR A 123 1.96 24.27 -24.09
N LEU A 124 2.74 24.77 -23.13
CA LEU A 124 2.61 26.11 -22.60
C LEU A 124 2.87 27.17 -23.68
N ASN A 125 3.87 26.96 -24.53
CA ASN A 125 4.17 27.85 -25.64
C ASN A 125 3.03 27.95 -26.66
N ASN A 126 2.33 26.84 -26.92
CA ASN A 126 1.14 26.85 -27.77
C ASN A 126 0.00 27.67 -27.15
N VAL A 127 -0.21 27.53 -25.84
CA VAL A 127 -1.20 28.33 -25.09
C VAL A 127 -0.85 29.82 -25.15
N TYR A 128 0.43 30.17 -24.94
CA TYR A 128 0.89 31.57 -25.00
C TYR A 128 0.64 32.18 -26.38
N GLN A 129 0.93 31.45 -27.46
CA GLN A 129 0.66 31.89 -28.82
C GLN A 129 -0.84 32.09 -29.07
N ALA A 130 -1.68 31.13 -28.65
CA ALA A 130 -3.13 31.21 -28.83
C ALA A 130 -3.76 32.39 -28.08
N MET A 131 -3.22 32.72 -26.91
CA MET A 131 -3.72 33.80 -26.05
C MET A 131 -3.09 35.18 -26.34
N GLY A 132 -2.06 35.24 -27.21
CA GLY A 132 -1.35 36.48 -27.52
C GLY A 132 -0.40 36.96 -26.42
N PHE A 133 0.03 36.08 -25.53
CA PHE A 133 1.04 36.39 -24.51
C PHE A 133 2.46 36.32 -25.09
N SER A 134 3.35 37.18 -24.59
CA SER A 134 4.79 37.12 -24.92
C SER A 134 5.38 35.81 -24.40
N ARG A 135 6.13 35.09 -25.25
CA ARG A 135 6.75 33.82 -24.88
C ARG A 135 7.67 33.97 -23.67
N ARG A 136 7.71 32.91 -22.86
CA ARG A 136 8.54 32.79 -21.66
C ARG A 136 9.98 32.42 -22.02
#